data_AF-A0A9P4TLY1-F1
#
_entry.id   AF-A0A9P4TLY1-F1
#
_cell.length_a   1.000
_cell.length_b   1.000
_cell.length_c   1.000
_cell.angle_alpha   90.00
_cell.angle_beta   90.00
_cell.angle_gamma   90.00
#
_symmetry.space_group_name_H-M   'P 1'
#
loop_
_entity.id
_entity.type
_entity.pdbx_description
1 polymer ?
#
loop_
_entity_poly.entity_id
_entity_poly.type
_entity_poly.pdbx_seq_one_letter_code
_entity_poly.pdbx_strand_id
1 'polypeptide(L)'
;MYYRNKDSGYGDHLWPRSSFTYKGFCTHSAILEGWHRSEECMLEFTSEHLEEMAAATRERNRQYQLLYARHLRANPTEAYKETQRRNNTKQALRTRQRQAKAKANSTYLCNVCNVNCRDADSLRVHCATPRHIQKVNGGPELEYRPCGWTFKYASALKAHKNFKGHIRNCATSWSFTVDFVADFDHVNSAF
;
A
#
# COMPACT_ATOMS: atom_id res chain seq x y z
N MET A 1 -33.98 -38.02 -10.53
CA MET A 1 -33.55 -38.14 -9.12
C MET A 1 -32.03 -38.23 -9.10
N TYR A 2 -31.33 -37.19 -8.65
CA TYR A 2 -29.86 -37.20 -8.58
C TYR A 2 -29.44 -37.55 -7.15
N TYR A 3 -28.86 -38.73 -6.97
CA TYR A 3 -28.23 -39.11 -5.71
C TYR A 3 -26.92 -38.32 -5.56
N ARG A 4 -26.93 -37.31 -4.67
CA ARG A 4 -25.71 -36.63 -4.23
C ARG A 4 -25.02 -37.51 -3.18
N ASN A 5 -24.21 -38.47 -3.62
CA ASN A 5 -23.18 -39.11 -2.79
C ASN A 5 -22.01 -38.14 -2.61
N LYS A 6 -22.20 -37.11 -1.77
CA LYS A 6 -21.07 -36.37 -1.20
C LYS A 6 -20.89 -36.85 0.23
N ASP A 7 -19.95 -37.75 0.43
CA ASP A 7 -19.44 -38.04 1.76
C ASP A 7 -18.87 -36.76 2.34
N SER A 8 -19.48 -36.30 3.43
CA SER A 8 -19.18 -35.02 4.08
C SER A 8 -17.86 -35.03 4.86
N GLY A 9 -16.97 -36.00 4.63
CA GLY A 9 -15.62 -36.02 5.19
C GLY A 9 -15.56 -36.09 6.72
N TYR A 10 -16.68 -36.40 7.38
CA TYR A 10 -16.65 -36.72 8.80
C TYR A 10 -16.05 -38.13 8.95
N GLY A 11 -14.91 -38.21 9.64
CA GLY A 11 -14.11 -39.43 9.76
C GLY A 11 -14.87 -40.63 10.32
N ASP A 12 -14.24 -41.80 10.19
CA ASP A 12 -14.75 -43.12 10.57
C ASP A 12 -15.57 -43.07 11.87
N HIS A 13 -16.89 -43.03 11.70
CA HIS A 13 -17.80 -43.15 12.83
C HIS A 13 -17.73 -44.61 13.28
N LEU A 14 -17.60 -44.85 14.59
CA LEU A 14 -17.59 -46.19 15.21
C LEU A 14 -18.81 -47.07 14.90
N TRP A 15 -19.77 -46.55 14.14
CA TRP A 15 -21.04 -47.16 13.80
C TRP A 15 -21.18 -47.26 12.28
N PRO A 16 -21.39 -48.46 11.71
CA PRO A 16 -21.62 -48.63 10.28
C PRO A 16 -22.82 -47.78 9.84
N ARG A 17 -22.68 -46.91 8.84
CA ARG A 17 -23.80 -46.08 8.34
C ARG A 17 -25.02 -46.90 7.93
N SER A 18 -24.79 -48.13 7.47
CA SER A 18 -25.85 -49.08 7.11
C SER A 18 -26.60 -49.64 8.30
N SER A 19 -26.05 -49.58 9.52
CA SER A 19 -26.71 -50.09 10.72
C SER A 19 -27.78 -49.16 11.28
N PHE A 20 -27.82 -47.91 10.81
CA PHE A 20 -28.87 -46.94 11.15
C PHE A 20 -29.76 -46.69 9.93
N THR A 21 -30.91 -47.37 9.86
CA THR A 21 -32.01 -46.95 8.99
C THR A 21 -32.62 -45.66 9.53
N TYR A 22 -31.95 -44.54 9.29
CA TYR A 22 -32.47 -43.23 9.62
C TYR A 22 -33.61 -42.90 8.66
N LYS A 23 -34.83 -43.23 9.08
CA LYS A 23 -36.09 -42.96 8.35
C LYS A 23 -36.72 -41.61 8.73
N GLY A 24 -36.05 -40.85 9.60
CA GLY A 24 -36.47 -39.52 10.01
C GLY A 24 -36.23 -38.52 8.89
N PHE A 25 -37.21 -37.69 8.58
CA PHE A 25 -36.96 -36.49 7.80
C PHE A 25 -35.96 -35.64 8.57
N CYS A 26 -34.76 -35.40 8.01
CA CYS A 26 -33.77 -34.44 8.51
C CYS A 26 -34.29 -32.98 8.41
N THR A 27 -35.53 -32.71 8.80
CA THR A 27 -36.10 -31.35 8.90
C THR A 27 -35.79 -30.71 10.25
N HIS A 28 -35.43 -31.51 11.24
CA HIS A 28 -35.26 -31.09 12.63
C HIS A 28 -33.77 -31.07 13.03
N SER A 29 -33.02 -30.05 12.60
CA SER A 29 -31.70 -29.78 13.20
C SER A 29 -31.98 -29.05 14.51
N ALA A 30 -31.70 -29.63 15.68
CA ALA A 30 -31.93 -28.97 16.97
C ALA A 30 -31.26 -27.58 17.11
N ILE A 31 -30.32 -27.26 16.22
CA ILE A 31 -29.67 -25.94 16.08
C ILE A 31 -30.49 -24.94 15.22
N LEU A 32 -31.28 -25.43 14.25
CA LEU A 32 -32.11 -24.62 13.34
C LEU A 32 -33.60 -24.66 13.69
N GLU A 33 -34.01 -25.67 14.45
CA GLU A 33 -35.28 -25.77 15.16
C GLU A 33 -35.27 -24.67 16.21
N GLY A 34 -35.74 -23.47 15.85
CA GLY A 34 -35.95 -22.41 16.83
C GLY A 34 -36.74 -23.01 17.99
N TRP A 35 -36.11 -22.99 19.17
CA TRP A 35 -36.67 -23.47 20.43
C TRP A 35 -38.16 -23.13 20.50
N HIS A 36 -39.02 -24.15 20.46
CA HIS A 36 -40.46 -23.96 20.55
C HIS A 36 -40.79 -23.33 21.90
N ARG A 37 -41.60 -22.27 21.87
CA ARG A 37 -42.20 -21.57 23.02
C ARG A 37 -43.00 -22.52 23.93
N SER A 38 -42.34 -23.37 24.72
CA SER A 38 -42.94 -23.80 25.98
C SER A 38 -42.70 -22.70 27.01
N GLU A 39 -43.75 -22.25 27.66
CA GLU A 39 -43.75 -21.11 28.60
C GLU A 39 -42.80 -21.29 29.80
N GLU A 40 -42.23 -22.49 29.99
CA GLU A 40 -41.33 -22.84 31.09
C GLU A 40 -39.85 -23.00 30.70
N CYS A 41 -39.49 -22.86 29.43
CA CYS A 41 -38.09 -22.89 29.00
C CYS A 41 -37.53 -21.45 28.92
N MET A 42 -37.46 -20.84 30.10
CA MET A 42 -37.02 -19.48 30.40
C MET A 42 -35.50 -19.38 30.43
N LEU A 43 -34.85 -19.29 29.26
CA LEU A 43 -33.64 -18.48 29.16
C LEU A 43 -34.12 -17.05 28.93
N GLU A 44 -34.48 -16.36 30.03
CA GLU A 44 -34.90 -14.95 30.05
C GLU A 44 -33.73 -14.03 29.66
N PHE A 45 -33.32 -14.10 28.41
CA PHE A 45 -32.46 -13.06 27.86
C PHE A 45 -33.31 -11.81 27.69
N THR A 46 -32.99 -10.78 28.47
CA THR A 46 -33.51 -9.44 28.25
C THR A 46 -33.21 -9.02 26.81
N SER A 47 -34.02 -8.10 26.25
CA SER A 47 -33.76 -7.56 24.91
C SER A 47 -32.35 -6.99 24.80
N GLU A 48 -31.85 -6.36 25.86
CA GLU A 48 -30.49 -5.84 25.97
C GLU A 48 -29.45 -6.96 25.80
N HIS A 49 -29.63 -8.11 26.45
CA HIS A 49 -28.72 -9.24 26.32
C HIS A 49 -28.68 -9.81 24.89
N LEU A 50 -29.82 -9.87 24.20
CA LEU A 50 -29.88 -10.30 22.80
C LEU A 50 -29.14 -9.33 21.88
N GLU A 51 -29.26 -8.01 22.13
CA GLU A 51 -28.52 -6.99 21.38
C GLU A 51 -27.01 -7.08 21.63
N GLU A 52 -26.60 -7.34 22.87
CA GLU A 52 -25.19 -7.59 23.24
C GLU A 52 -24.64 -8.83 22.54
N MET A 53 -25.37 -9.94 22.54
CA MET A 53 -24.97 -11.17 21.83
C MET A 53 -24.87 -10.94 20.31
N ALA A 54 -25.81 -10.20 19.74
CA ALA A 54 -25.79 -9.84 18.33
C ALA A 54 -24.60 -8.91 18.00
N ALA A 55 -24.31 -7.92 18.86
CA ALA A 55 -23.14 -7.06 18.74
C ALA A 55 -21.83 -7.86 18.83
N ALA A 56 -21.72 -8.76 19.80
CA ALA A 56 -20.56 -9.64 19.97
C ALA A 56 -20.35 -10.56 18.76
N THR A 57 -21.43 -11.10 18.20
CA THR A 57 -21.39 -11.90 16.97
C THR A 57 -20.93 -11.06 15.77
N ARG A 58 -21.46 -9.85 15.61
CA ARG A 58 -21.04 -8.92 14.55
C ARG A 58 -19.56 -8.57 14.65
N GLU A 59 -19.07 -8.27 15.86
CA GLU A 59 -17.65 -7.94 16.07
C GLU A 59 -16.75 -9.15 15.85
N ARG A 60 -17.13 -10.35 16.35
CA ARG A 60 -16.40 -11.59 16.09
C ARG A 60 -16.29 -11.89 14.59
N ASN A 61 -17.39 -11.76 13.86
CA ASN A 61 -17.42 -11.95 12.41
C ASN A 61 -16.55 -10.92 11.68
N ARG A 62 -16.59 -9.64 12.11
CA ARG A 62 -15.71 -8.59 11.58
C ARG A 62 -14.24 -8.93 11.79
N GLN A 63 -13.85 -9.33 13.01
CA GLN A 63 -12.47 -9.72 13.33
C GLN A 63 -12.03 -10.94 12.51
N TYR A 64 -12.88 -11.96 12.41
CA TYR A 64 -12.64 -13.13 11.58
C TYR A 64 -12.39 -12.75 10.12
N GLN A 65 -13.24 -11.91 9.52
CA GLN A 65 -13.08 -11.45 8.14
C GLN A 65 -11.78 -10.65 7.93
N LEU A 66 -11.41 -9.80 8.89
CA LEU A 66 -10.15 -9.05 8.84
C LEU A 66 -8.92 -9.97 8.89
N LEU A 67 -8.92 -10.94 9.81
CA LEU A 67 -7.83 -11.91 9.96
C LEU A 67 -7.75 -12.83 8.73
N TYR A 68 -8.89 -13.30 8.23
CA TYR A 68 -8.97 -14.11 7.03
C TYR A 68 -8.45 -13.35 5.80
N ALA A 69 -8.85 -12.09 5.62
CA ALA A 69 -8.33 -11.24 4.55
C ALA A 69 -6.83 -10.99 4.69
N ARG A 70 -6.31 -10.80 5.91
CA ARG A 70 -4.87 -10.68 6.17
C ARG A 70 -4.14 -11.97 5.80
N HIS A 71 -4.67 -13.12 6.20
CA HIS A 71 -4.10 -14.43 5.88
C HIS A 71 -4.06 -14.69 4.38
N LEU A 72 -5.14 -14.41 3.65
CA LEU A 72 -5.18 -14.55 2.18
C LEU A 72 -4.19 -13.63 1.46
N ARG A 73 -3.90 -12.44 2.01
CA ARG A 73 -2.88 -11.53 1.44
C ARG A 73 -1.46 -12.02 1.73
N ALA A 74 -1.21 -12.55 2.92
CA ALA A 74 0.11 -13.06 3.30
C ALA A 74 0.43 -14.37 2.57
N ASN A 75 -0.55 -15.27 2.45
CA ASN A 75 -0.44 -16.60 1.83
C ASN A 75 -1.43 -16.75 0.66
N PRO A 76 -1.22 -16.07 -0.47
CA PRO A 76 -2.16 -16.09 -1.58
C PRO A 76 -2.10 -17.41 -2.35
N THR A 77 -3.22 -18.13 -2.41
CA THR A 77 -3.38 -19.31 -3.27
C THR A 77 -3.43 -18.91 -4.76
N GLU A 78 -3.03 -19.82 -5.66
CA GLU A 78 -3.06 -19.54 -7.10
C GLU A 78 -4.48 -19.23 -7.61
N ALA A 79 -5.49 -19.96 -7.14
CA ALA A 79 -6.89 -19.67 -7.46
C ALA A 79 -7.34 -18.27 -7.01
N TYR A 80 -6.85 -17.79 -5.85
CA TYR A 80 -7.12 -16.43 -5.38
C TYR A 80 -6.46 -15.39 -6.28
N LYS A 81 -5.19 -15.60 -6.68
CA LYS A 81 -4.48 -14.72 -7.62
C LYS A 81 -5.19 -14.62 -8.98
N GLU A 82 -5.67 -15.75 -9.51
CA GLU A 82 -6.43 -15.78 -10.76
C GLU A 82 -7.74 -14.99 -10.68
N THR A 83 -8.48 -15.16 -9.58
CA THR A 83 -9.71 -14.41 -9.34
C THR A 83 -9.44 -12.91 -9.24
N GLN A 84 -8.37 -12.52 -8.52
CA GLN A 84 -7.93 -11.13 -8.44
C GLN A 84 -7.53 -10.58 -9.81
N ARG A 85 -6.77 -11.32 -10.62
CA ARG A 85 -6.43 -10.94 -12.00
C ARG A 85 -7.68 -10.69 -12.85
N ARG A 86 -8.66 -11.61 -12.81
CA ARG A 86 -9.92 -11.46 -13.54
C ARG A 86 -10.68 -10.20 -13.13
N ASN A 87 -10.80 -9.96 -11.82
CA ASN A 87 -11.48 -8.78 -11.29
C ASN A 87 -10.75 -7.49 -11.65
N ASN A 88 -9.43 -7.47 -11.55
CA ASN A 88 -8.60 -6.32 -11.92
C ASN A 88 -8.73 -6.00 -13.42
N THR A 89 -8.69 -7.01 -14.29
CA THR A 89 -8.90 -6.82 -15.74
C THR A 89 -10.27 -6.21 -16.03
N LYS A 90 -11.33 -6.72 -15.38
CA LYS A 90 -12.69 -6.19 -15.53
C LYS A 90 -12.79 -4.73 -15.07
N GLN A 91 -12.14 -4.38 -13.95
CA GLN A 91 -12.18 -3.03 -13.39
C GLN A 91 -11.22 -2.04 -14.06
N ALA A 92 -10.18 -2.52 -14.76
CA ALA A 92 -9.13 -1.68 -15.33
C ALA A 92 -9.66 -0.59 -16.28
N LEU A 93 -10.63 -0.91 -17.14
CA LEU A 93 -11.23 0.05 -18.07
C LEU A 93 -11.91 1.21 -17.34
N ARG A 94 -12.75 0.90 -16.35
CA ARG A 94 -13.46 1.90 -15.55
C ARG A 94 -12.48 2.78 -14.76
N THR A 95 -11.44 2.18 -14.19
CA THR A 95 -10.39 2.90 -13.47
C THR A 95 -9.62 3.85 -14.40
N ARG A 96 -9.23 3.39 -15.60
CA ARG A 96 -8.56 4.24 -16.60
C ARG A 96 -9.44 5.41 -17.04
N GLN A 97 -10.72 5.18 -17.31
CA GLN A 97 -11.67 6.25 -17.67
C GLN A 97 -11.82 7.28 -16.54
N ARG A 98 -11.96 6.83 -15.28
CA ARG A 98 -12.01 7.73 -14.12
C ARG A 98 -10.74 8.57 -14.00
N GLN A 99 -9.56 7.96 -14.16
CA GLN A 99 -8.28 8.66 -14.12
C GLN A 99 -8.12 9.65 -15.28
N ALA A 100 -8.54 9.29 -16.49
CA ALA A 100 -8.51 10.17 -17.65
C ALA A 100 -9.43 11.39 -17.44
N LYS A 101 -10.65 11.18 -16.92
CA LYS A 101 -11.57 12.26 -16.57
C LYS A 101 -11.01 13.17 -15.48
N ALA A 102 -10.40 12.60 -14.44
CA ALA A 102 -9.76 13.39 -13.38
C ALA A 102 -8.61 14.25 -13.91
N LYS A 103 -7.82 13.72 -14.86
CA LYS A 103 -6.80 14.50 -15.57
C LYS A 103 -7.42 15.58 -16.45
N ALA A 104 -8.43 15.29 -17.26
CA ALA A 104 -9.07 16.29 -18.11
C ALA A 104 -9.63 17.47 -17.29
N ASN A 105 -10.15 17.17 -16.10
CA ASN A 105 -10.71 18.16 -15.18
C ASN A 105 -9.66 18.82 -14.26
N SER A 106 -8.37 18.46 -14.39
CA SER A 106 -7.29 18.92 -13.49
C SER A 106 -7.62 18.78 -12.00
N THR A 107 -8.35 17.73 -11.62
CA THR A 107 -8.86 17.54 -10.26
C THR A 107 -7.74 17.35 -9.24
N TYR A 108 -6.60 16.77 -9.67
CA TYR A 108 -5.43 16.52 -8.83
C TYR A 108 -4.21 17.25 -9.38
N LEU A 109 -4.31 18.57 -9.53
CA LEU A 109 -3.23 19.43 -10.00
C LEU A 109 -2.31 19.86 -8.85
N CYS A 110 -1.01 19.72 -9.04
CA CYS A 110 -0.01 20.36 -8.19
C CYS A 110 0.28 21.78 -8.70
N ASN A 111 -0.14 22.82 -7.97
CA ASN A 111 0.05 24.22 -8.40
C ASN A 111 1.53 24.64 -8.51
N VAL A 112 2.41 24.11 -7.67
CA VAL A 112 3.84 24.44 -7.66
C VAL A 112 4.56 23.84 -8.86
N CYS A 113 4.24 22.59 -9.19
CA CYS A 113 4.86 21.88 -10.30
C CYS A 113 4.12 22.06 -11.63
N ASN A 114 2.88 22.54 -11.59
CA ASN A 114 1.90 22.52 -12.68
C ASN A 114 1.76 21.13 -13.32
N VAL A 115 1.77 20.08 -12.48
CA VAL A 115 1.68 18.68 -12.91
C VAL A 115 0.33 18.13 -12.51
N ASN A 116 -0.37 17.52 -13.46
CA ASN A 116 -1.67 16.93 -13.27
C ASN A 116 -1.57 15.42 -12.96
N CYS A 117 -1.91 15.05 -11.73
CA CYS A 117 -1.83 13.68 -11.24
C CYS A 117 -3.07 12.87 -11.60
N ARG A 118 -2.93 11.54 -11.65
CA ARG A 118 -4.03 10.62 -12.01
C ARG A 118 -5.07 10.41 -10.90
N ASP A 119 -4.65 10.56 -9.66
CA ASP A 119 -5.42 10.31 -8.44
C ASP A 119 -4.81 11.09 -7.26
N ALA A 120 -5.56 11.17 -6.16
CA ALA A 120 -5.17 11.86 -4.95
C ALA A 120 -3.88 11.29 -4.33
N ASP A 121 -3.73 9.96 -4.34
CA ASP A 121 -2.53 9.31 -3.81
C ASP A 121 -1.28 9.63 -4.64
N SER A 122 -1.36 9.66 -5.97
CA SER A 122 -0.21 10.09 -6.78
C SER A 122 0.15 11.54 -6.53
N LEU A 123 -0.82 12.43 -6.25
CA LEU A 123 -0.53 13.81 -5.85
C LEU A 123 0.17 13.87 -4.49
N ARG A 124 -0.30 13.11 -3.51
CA ARG A 124 0.34 13.02 -2.19
C ARG A 124 1.78 12.51 -2.29
N VAL A 125 1.99 11.44 -3.06
CA VAL A 125 3.34 10.91 -3.32
C VAL A 125 4.19 11.92 -4.09
N HIS A 126 3.62 12.63 -5.07
CA HIS A 126 4.31 13.70 -5.79
C HIS A 126 4.81 14.79 -4.83
N CYS A 127 3.95 15.27 -3.93
CA CYS A 127 4.30 16.30 -2.95
C CYS A 127 5.37 15.83 -1.96
N ALA A 128 5.40 14.53 -1.63
CA ALA A 128 6.43 13.94 -0.76
C ALA A 128 7.79 13.75 -1.46
N THR A 129 7.88 13.94 -2.78
CA THR A 129 9.16 13.76 -3.48
C THR A 129 10.16 14.86 -3.16
N PRO A 130 11.47 14.56 -3.04
CA PRO A 130 12.48 15.56 -2.73
C PRO A 130 12.55 16.66 -3.80
N ARG A 131 12.21 16.36 -5.06
CA ARG A 131 12.13 17.35 -6.14
C ARG A 131 11.03 18.38 -5.92
N HIS A 132 9.85 17.94 -5.46
CA HIS A 132 8.76 18.86 -5.14
C HIS A 132 9.15 19.75 -3.96
N ILE A 133 9.67 19.16 -2.88
CA ILE A 133 10.12 19.88 -1.68
C ILE A 133 11.19 20.94 -2.02
N GLN A 134 12.18 20.60 -2.84
CA GLN A 134 13.19 21.56 -3.32
C GLN A 134 12.58 22.71 -4.13
N LYS A 135 11.57 22.43 -4.95
CA LYS A 135 10.88 23.46 -5.74
C LYS A 135 10.04 24.39 -4.86
N VAL A 136 9.37 23.83 -3.84
CA VAL A 136 8.59 24.61 -2.85
C VAL A 136 9.51 25.49 -2.01
N ASN A 137 10.63 24.94 -1.54
CA ASN A 137 11.54 25.63 -0.63
C ASN A 137 12.48 26.61 -1.33
N GLY A 138 12.34 26.83 -2.64
CA GLY A 138 13.24 27.70 -3.41
C GLY A 138 14.67 27.19 -3.31
N GLY A 139 14.95 26.02 -3.91
CA GLY A 139 16.24 25.34 -3.79
C GLY A 139 17.43 26.29 -3.94
N PRO A 140 18.54 26.03 -3.22
CA PRO A 140 19.68 26.94 -3.21
C PRO A 140 20.17 27.17 -4.63
N GLU A 141 20.38 28.42 -5.00
CA GLU A 141 21.07 28.75 -6.24
C GLU A 141 22.49 28.22 -6.11
N LEU A 142 22.79 27.16 -6.87
CA LEU A 142 24.06 26.46 -6.77
C LEU A 142 25.02 27.08 -7.75
N GLU A 143 25.93 27.90 -7.25
CA GLU A 143 26.97 28.53 -8.06
C GLU A 143 28.20 27.62 -8.17
N TYR A 144 28.81 27.57 -9.36
CA TYR A 144 30.15 27.01 -9.52
C TYR A 144 31.16 28.12 -9.76
N ARG A 145 31.91 28.46 -8.71
CA ARG A 145 32.90 29.55 -8.68
C ARG A 145 33.88 29.57 -9.86
N PRO A 146 34.42 28.41 -10.34
CA PRO A 146 35.36 28.40 -11.46
C PRO A 146 34.81 28.92 -12.79
N CYS A 147 33.48 28.94 -12.98
CA CYS A 147 32.85 29.46 -14.18
C CYS A 147 32.05 30.74 -13.94
N GLY A 148 31.62 30.98 -12.70
CA GLY A 148 30.61 32.01 -12.39
C GLY A 148 29.21 31.66 -12.90
N TRP A 149 28.94 30.40 -13.25
CA TRP A 149 27.62 29.96 -13.71
C TRP A 149 26.77 29.56 -12.51
N THR A 150 25.54 30.06 -12.48
CA THR A 150 24.55 29.69 -11.47
C THR A 150 23.63 28.58 -12.01
N PHE A 151 23.36 27.58 -11.17
CA PHE A 151 22.54 26.43 -11.54
C PHE A 151 21.35 26.30 -10.59
N LYS A 152 20.15 26.18 -11.16
CA LYS A 152 18.90 25.95 -10.40
C LYS A 152 18.80 24.54 -9.80
N TYR A 153 19.59 23.57 -10.27
CA TYR A 153 19.49 22.17 -9.86
C TYR A 153 20.87 21.54 -9.65
N ALA A 154 21.02 20.73 -8.59
CA ALA A 154 22.25 19.99 -8.31
C ALA A 154 22.65 19.01 -9.42
N SER A 155 21.65 18.43 -10.12
CA SER A 155 21.92 17.57 -11.28
C SER A 155 22.50 18.33 -12.46
N ALA A 156 22.07 19.58 -12.68
CA ALA A 156 22.60 20.44 -13.73
C ALA A 156 24.04 20.87 -13.38
N LEU A 157 24.30 21.24 -12.12
CA LEU A 157 25.65 21.50 -11.64
C LEU A 157 26.57 20.26 -11.79
N LYS A 158 26.08 19.07 -11.42
CA LYS A 158 26.86 17.82 -11.56
C LYS A 158 27.13 17.47 -13.03
N ALA A 159 26.14 17.64 -13.90
CA ALA A 159 26.31 17.44 -15.34
C ALA A 159 27.31 18.45 -15.93
N HIS A 160 27.24 19.72 -15.51
CA HIS A 160 28.19 20.75 -15.89
C HIS A 160 29.62 20.41 -15.46
N LYS A 161 29.83 20.02 -14.19
CA LYS A 161 31.13 19.56 -13.68
C LYS A 161 31.72 18.40 -14.48
N ASN A 162 30.87 17.47 -14.90
CA ASN A 162 31.27 16.26 -15.64
C ASN A 162 31.31 16.47 -17.16
N PHE A 163 30.92 17.64 -17.67
CA PHE A 163 30.89 17.90 -19.10
C PHE A 163 32.30 18.06 -19.64
N LYS A 164 32.67 17.27 -20.67
CA LYS A 164 34.01 17.29 -21.27
C LYS A 164 34.44 18.67 -21.79
N GLY A 165 33.51 19.52 -22.19
CA GLY A 165 33.80 20.90 -22.58
C GLY A 165 34.14 21.81 -21.39
N HIS A 166 33.48 21.58 -20.24
CA HIS A 166 33.75 22.32 -19.01
C HIS A 166 35.14 21.96 -18.44
N ILE A 167 35.48 20.67 -18.39
CA ILE A 167 36.79 20.20 -17.91
C ILE A 167 37.93 20.82 -18.73
N ARG A 168 37.76 20.92 -20.06
CA ARG A 168 38.77 21.52 -20.95
C ARG A 168 38.92 23.03 -20.76
N ASN A 169 37.81 23.76 -20.59
CA ASN A 169 37.81 25.23 -20.49
C ASN A 169 38.09 25.75 -19.08
N CYS A 170 37.75 25.01 -18.02
CA CYS A 170 38.09 25.39 -16.63
C CYS A 170 39.53 25.05 -16.24
N ALA A 171 40.14 24.03 -16.86
CA ALA A 171 41.56 23.73 -16.64
C ALA A 171 42.49 24.83 -17.20
N THR A 172 42.01 25.60 -18.17
CA THR A 172 42.77 26.68 -18.82
C THR A 172 42.66 28.03 -18.11
N SER A 173 41.70 28.22 -17.20
CA SER A 173 41.50 29.48 -16.46
C SER A 173 42.14 29.49 -15.07
N TRP A 174 42.87 28.44 -14.69
CA TRP A 174 43.51 28.28 -13.37
C TRP A 174 45.04 28.13 -13.49
N SER A 175 45.64 28.95 -14.35
CA SER A 175 47.10 29.10 -14.46
C SER A 175 47.50 30.55 -14.17
N PHE A 176 47.32 31.02 -12.93
CA PHE A 176 47.88 32.25 -12.31
C PHE A 176 47.20 32.37 -10.93
N THR A 177 47.83 32.41 -9.76
CA THR A 177 49.21 32.67 -9.31
C THR A 177 49.53 31.71 -8.16
N VAL A 178 50.53 30.84 -8.31
CA VAL A 178 51.19 30.23 -7.16
C VAL A 178 52.28 31.22 -6.76
N ASP A 179 51.90 32.31 -6.07
CA ASP A 179 52.88 33.11 -5.36
C ASP A 179 53.29 32.31 -4.13
N PHE A 180 54.39 31.62 -4.34
CA PHE A 180 55.39 31.20 -3.38
C PHE A 180 55.54 32.23 -2.25
N VAL A 181 54.87 31.99 -1.12
CA VAL A 181 55.35 32.50 0.17
C VAL A 181 55.91 31.30 0.91
N ALA A 182 57.20 31.06 0.67
CA ALA A 182 58.06 30.40 1.62
C ALA A 182 58.12 31.27 2.89
N ASP A 183 57.74 30.69 4.02
CA ASP A 183 58.31 30.91 5.35
C ASP A 183 57.28 30.51 6.41
N PHE A 184 57.35 29.27 6.89
CA PHE A 184 56.99 28.97 8.28
C PHE A 184 57.62 27.66 8.76
N ASP A 185 58.93 27.51 8.58
CA ASP A 185 59.73 26.66 9.46
C ASP A 185 60.29 27.57 10.56
N HIS A 186 59.61 27.68 11.70
CA HIS A 186 60.28 27.87 12.99
C HIS A 186 59.38 27.49 14.18
N VAL A 187 59.79 26.37 14.81
CA VAL A 187 60.04 26.27 16.26
C VAL A 187 58.83 26.25 17.20
N ASN A 188 58.52 25.04 17.70
CA ASN A 188 58.46 24.65 19.14
C ASN A 188 57.69 23.31 19.23
N SER A 189 58.31 22.14 19.41
CA SER A 189 59.19 21.67 20.48
C SER A 189 58.70 22.02 21.89
N ALA A 190 58.29 20.96 22.60
CA ALA A 190 58.16 20.84 24.05
C ALA A 190 57.08 21.70 24.74
N PHE A 191 55.98 21.06 25.18
CA PHE A 191 55.79 20.59 26.56
C PHE A 191 54.55 19.71 26.65
#